data_AF-A0AAN8Z1Y4-F1
#
_entry.id   AF-A0AAN8Z1Y4-F1
#
_cell.length_a   1.000
_cell.length_b   1.000
_cell.length_c   1.000
_cell.angle_alpha   90.00
_cell.angle_beta   90.00
_cell.angle_gamma   90.00
#
_symmetry.space_group_name_H-M   'P 1'
#
loop_
_entity.id
_entity.type
_entity.pdbx_description
1 polymer ?
#
loop_
_entity_poly.entity_id
_entity_poly.type
_entity_poly.pdbx_seq_one_letter_code
_entity_poly.pdbx_strand_id
1 'polypeptide(L)'
;MPMLFGTVIQSVPDQKKDLYVKSVQRTVIWMGKKEESVETCLNATLTNEKEVDAHPIRAMKFSVSPIVHVAVQCKVASDLPKLVEGLKRLAKSDPMVVCTIEESGEHFIAGAGELHLEICLKDLQEDFMGGAEIIQSDPIVSFCETVLEKSFRTVMSKSPNKHNRLYMEARPMEDGLAEAIDEGRVGPRDDPKNRAKILSEEFGWDKDLAK
;
A
#
# COMPACT_ATOMS: atom_id res chain seq x y z
N MET A 1 24.26 -32.90 13.65
CA MET A 1 24.03 -31.78 12.72
C MET A 1 22.60 -31.32 12.92
N PRO A 2 22.33 -30.13 13.48
CA PRO A 2 20.95 -29.73 13.75
C PRO A 2 20.30 -29.36 12.42
N MET A 3 19.21 -30.06 12.08
CA MET A 3 18.32 -29.68 10.99
C MET A 3 17.74 -28.30 11.32
N LEU A 4 18.21 -27.27 10.63
CA LEU A 4 17.59 -25.95 10.64
C LEU A 4 16.31 -26.06 9.81
N PHE A 5 15.22 -26.48 10.45
CA PHE A 5 13.88 -26.17 9.96
C PHE A 5 13.78 -24.65 9.96
N GLY A 6 13.97 -24.04 8.79
CA GLY A 6 13.90 -22.60 8.64
C GLY A 6 12.53 -22.14 9.09
N THR A 7 12.50 -21.16 9.98
CA THR A 7 11.28 -20.48 10.35
C THR A 7 11.18 -19.22 9.50
N VAL A 8 10.07 -19.05 8.80
CA VAL A 8 9.79 -17.85 8.01
C VAL A 8 9.17 -16.82 8.93
N ILE A 9 9.79 -15.65 8.99
CA ILE A 9 9.26 -14.43 9.58
C ILE A 9 8.68 -13.57 8.46
N GLN A 10 7.37 -13.37 8.45
CA GLN A 10 6.70 -12.43 7.54
C GLN A 10 6.33 -11.18 8.33
N SER A 11 6.85 -10.01 7.95
CA SER A 11 6.55 -8.72 8.56
C SER A 11 5.94 -7.73 7.56
N VAL A 12 4.99 -6.93 8.03
CA VAL A 12 4.42 -5.77 7.32
C VAL A 12 4.88 -4.53 8.11
N PRO A 13 5.16 -3.38 7.48
CA PRO A 13 5.66 -2.21 8.21
C PRO A 13 4.60 -1.65 9.18
N ASP A 14 5.07 -1.18 10.34
CA ASP A 14 4.41 -0.33 11.36
C ASP A 14 3.78 -0.94 12.64
N GLN A 15 3.80 -2.25 12.93
CA GLN A 15 3.47 -2.73 14.29
C GLN A 15 4.37 -3.85 14.86
N LYS A 16 4.65 -3.77 16.17
CA LYS A 16 5.40 -4.80 16.95
C LYS A 16 4.71 -6.17 17.04
N LYS A 17 3.50 -6.33 16.49
CA LYS A 17 2.72 -7.59 16.50
C LYS A 17 2.82 -8.37 15.19
N ASP A 18 3.62 -7.91 14.24
CA ASP A 18 3.61 -8.41 12.86
C ASP A 18 4.66 -9.51 12.63
N LEU A 19 5.03 -10.27 13.67
CA LEU A 19 6.00 -11.37 13.58
C LEU A 19 5.27 -12.71 13.61
N TYR A 20 5.20 -13.39 12.46
CA TYR A 20 4.69 -14.77 12.39
C TYR A 20 5.85 -15.75 12.28
N VAL A 21 5.92 -16.70 13.21
CA VAL A 21 6.90 -17.80 13.23
C VAL A 21 6.24 -19.02 12.61
N LYS A 22 6.66 -19.43 11.42
CA LYS A 22 6.17 -20.64 10.73
C LYS A 22 7.30 -21.51 10.22
N SER A 23 7.19 -22.82 10.37
CA SER A 23 8.15 -23.77 9.81
C SER A 23 8.02 -23.90 8.28
N VAL A 24 9.17 -23.90 7.58
CA VAL A 24 9.24 -24.21 6.15
C VAL A 24 9.01 -25.71 5.96
N GLN A 25 7.97 -26.06 5.20
CA GLN A 25 7.61 -27.46 4.93
C GLN A 25 8.37 -28.04 3.73
N ARG A 26 8.58 -27.24 2.67
CA ARG A 26 9.30 -27.64 1.45
C ARG A 26 9.96 -26.44 0.79
N THR A 27 11.13 -26.66 0.21
CA THR A 27 11.86 -25.67 -0.60
C THR A 27 11.94 -26.18 -2.03
N VAL A 28 11.51 -25.35 -2.98
CA VAL A 28 11.45 -25.69 -4.41
C VAL A 28 12.09 -24.58 -5.23
N ILE A 29 12.82 -24.97 -6.28
CA ILE A 29 13.33 -24.06 -7.31
C ILE A 29 12.40 -24.17 -8.52
N TRP A 30 11.90 -23.01 -8.97
CA TRP A 30 11.04 -22.90 -10.14
C TRP A 30 11.87 -22.57 -11.39
N MET A 31 11.84 -23.45 -12.38
CA MET A 31 12.45 -23.28 -13.71
C MET A 31 11.35 -23.21 -14.78
N GLY A 32 10.48 -22.21 -14.66
CA GLY A 32 9.29 -22.07 -15.50
C GLY A 32 8.27 -23.16 -15.23
N LYS A 33 8.12 -24.12 -16.15
CA LYS A 33 7.18 -25.26 -16.01
C LYS A 33 7.73 -26.42 -15.18
N LYS A 34 9.02 -26.42 -14.83
CA LYS A 34 9.66 -27.48 -14.05
C LYS A 34 9.90 -26.99 -12.63
N GLU A 35 9.57 -27.82 -11.64
CA GLU A 35 9.93 -27.61 -10.25
C GLU A 35 10.91 -28.68 -9.80
N GLU A 36 11.92 -28.29 -9.03
CA GLU A 36 12.89 -29.21 -8.42
C GLU A 36 13.00 -28.93 -6.92
N SER A 37 12.87 -29.98 -6.11
CA SER A 37 12.99 -29.87 -4.65
C SER A 37 14.46 -29.81 -4.24
N VAL A 38 14.81 -28.83 -3.41
CA VAL A 38 16.19 -28.65 -2.94
C VAL A 38 16.21 -28.62 -1.41
N GLU A 39 17.20 -29.27 -0.81
CA GLU A 39 17.30 -29.37 0.66
C GLU A 39 17.69 -28.04 1.32
N THR A 40 18.48 -27.20 0.64
CA THR A 40 18.96 -25.91 1.18
C THR A 40 19.05 -24.82 0.10
N CYS A 41 18.65 -23.60 0.46
CA CYS A 41 18.84 -22.41 -0.35
C CYS A 41 19.90 -21.52 0.31
N LEU A 42 20.93 -21.11 -0.44
CA LEU A 42 22.12 -20.48 0.13
C LEU A 42 21.99 -19.00 0.47
N ASN A 43 20.95 -18.29 0.01
CA ASN A 43 20.71 -16.89 0.37
C ASN A 43 19.21 -16.56 0.16
N ALA A 44 18.44 -16.47 1.24
CA ALA A 44 17.07 -15.98 1.21
C ALA A 44 16.91 -14.92 2.31
N THR A 45 16.08 -13.90 2.08
CA THR A 45 15.79 -12.85 3.08
C THR A 45 14.81 -13.33 4.16
N LEU A 46 15.01 -14.55 4.61
CA LEU A 46 14.26 -15.18 5.69
C LEU A 46 15.17 -15.12 6.92
N THR A 47 14.73 -14.43 7.95
CA THR A 47 15.51 -14.29 9.18
C THR A 47 15.28 -15.51 10.05
N ASN A 48 16.34 -15.97 10.72
CA ASN A 48 16.26 -17.09 11.64
C ASN A 48 15.55 -16.65 12.94
N GLU A 49 14.92 -17.57 13.66
CA GLU A 49 14.19 -17.26 14.92
C GLU A 49 15.06 -16.55 15.98
N LYS A 50 16.38 -16.69 15.85
CA LYS A 50 17.37 -16.14 16.78
C LYS A 50 17.69 -14.66 16.53
N GLU A 51 17.41 -14.15 15.33
CA GLU A 51 17.72 -12.79 14.91
C GLU A 51 16.47 -11.90 15.04
N VAL A 52 16.16 -11.52 16.29
CA VAL A 52 14.95 -10.76 16.65
C VAL A 52 15.02 -9.28 16.24
N ASP A 53 16.23 -8.75 16.01
CA ASP A 53 16.46 -7.35 15.60
C ASP A 53 16.58 -7.17 14.07
N ALA A 54 16.19 -8.17 13.30
CA ALA A 54 16.23 -8.06 11.85
C ALA A 54 15.19 -7.05 11.33
N HIS A 55 15.63 -6.14 10.48
CA HIS A 55 14.76 -5.10 9.89
C HIS A 55 14.11 -5.61 8.60
N PRO A 56 12.82 -5.30 8.34
CA PRO A 56 12.19 -5.66 7.09
C PRO A 56 12.86 -4.98 5.89
N ILE A 57 12.86 -5.65 4.74
CA ILE A 57 13.20 -5.00 3.48
C ILE A 57 12.17 -3.89 3.22
N ARG A 58 12.64 -2.76 2.71
CA ARG A 58 11.78 -1.65 2.28
C ARG A 58 10.76 -2.16 1.25
N ALA A 59 9.49 -1.84 1.45
CA ALA A 59 8.44 -2.16 0.48
C ALA A 59 8.81 -1.64 -0.91
N MET A 60 8.51 -2.44 -1.94
CA MET A 60 8.71 -2.03 -3.32
C MET A 60 7.89 -0.77 -3.61
N LYS A 61 8.54 0.25 -4.18
CA LYS A 61 7.87 1.42 -4.70
C LYS A 61 7.42 1.11 -6.12
N PHE A 62 6.11 1.13 -6.34
CA PHE A 62 5.56 1.04 -7.68
C PHE A 62 5.58 2.43 -8.32
N SER A 63 5.95 2.50 -9.60
CA SER A 63 5.96 3.76 -10.36
C SER A 63 4.56 4.28 -10.67
N VAL A 64 3.55 3.43 -10.54
CA VAL A 64 2.16 3.74 -10.88
C VAL A 64 1.31 3.43 -9.65
N SER A 65 0.41 4.35 -9.32
CA SER A 65 -0.64 4.12 -8.33
C SER A 65 -1.90 3.59 -9.04
N PRO A 66 -2.69 2.72 -8.41
CA PRO A 66 -3.98 2.33 -8.97
C PRO A 66 -4.92 3.54 -9.00
N ILE A 67 -5.44 3.87 -10.18
CA ILE A 67 -6.27 5.08 -10.40
C ILE A 67 -7.73 4.71 -10.61
N VAL A 68 -7.99 3.54 -11.22
CA VAL A 68 -9.32 3.11 -11.60
C VAL A 68 -9.87 2.16 -10.54
N HIS A 69 -11.08 2.40 -10.09
CA HIS A 69 -11.77 1.64 -9.07
C HIS A 69 -13.09 1.08 -9.62
N VAL A 70 -13.39 -0.17 -9.27
CA VAL A 70 -14.64 -0.85 -9.59
C VAL A 70 -15.22 -1.44 -8.31
N ALA A 71 -16.51 -1.23 -8.09
CA ALA A 71 -17.24 -1.92 -7.04
C ALA A 71 -17.60 -3.32 -7.51
N VAL A 72 -17.32 -4.32 -6.67
CA VAL A 72 -17.59 -5.73 -6.95
C VAL A 72 -18.50 -6.30 -5.88
N GLN A 73 -19.57 -6.96 -6.31
CA GLN A 73 -20.53 -7.60 -5.42
C GLN A 73 -20.82 -9.01 -5.92
N CYS A 74 -21.11 -9.93 -4.98
CA CYS A 74 -21.60 -11.25 -5.36
C CYS A 74 -23.05 -11.15 -5.85
N LYS A 75 -23.37 -11.82 -6.95
CA LYS A 75 -24.78 -11.97 -7.35
C LYS A 75 -25.58 -12.81 -6.35
N VAL A 76 -24.93 -13.81 -5.75
CA VAL A 76 -25.51 -14.68 -4.73
C VAL A 76 -24.87 -14.38 -3.38
N ALA A 77 -25.69 -13.98 -2.39
CA ALA A 77 -25.20 -13.62 -1.07
C ALA A 77 -24.44 -14.74 -0.34
N SER A 78 -24.74 -16.00 -0.64
CA SER A 78 -24.06 -17.17 -0.08
C SER A 78 -22.59 -17.28 -0.49
N ASP A 79 -22.19 -16.65 -1.60
CA ASP A 79 -20.81 -16.70 -2.11
C ASP A 79 -19.94 -15.54 -1.58
N LEU A 80 -20.48 -14.67 -0.72
CA LEU A 80 -19.72 -13.58 -0.10
C LEU A 80 -18.42 -14.05 0.60
N PRO A 81 -18.39 -15.16 1.35
CA PRO A 81 -17.14 -15.65 1.95
C PRO A 81 -16.07 -16.00 0.90
N LYS A 82 -16.50 -16.53 -0.26
CA LYS A 82 -15.59 -16.85 -1.37
C LYS A 82 -15.04 -15.59 -2.02
N LEU A 83 -15.86 -14.54 -2.18
CA LEU A 83 -15.39 -13.25 -2.69
C LEU A 83 -14.35 -12.64 -1.75
N VAL A 84 -14.60 -12.61 -0.44
CA VAL A 84 -13.64 -12.07 0.53
C VAL A 84 -12.32 -12.85 0.54
N GLU A 85 -12.38 -14.18 0.44
CA GLU A 85 -11.18 -15.00 0.31
C GLU A 85 -10.48 -14.78 -1.04
N GLY A 86 -11.24 -14.66 -2.12
CA GLY A 86 -10.74 -14.43 -3.47
C GLY A 86 -10.03 -13.09 -3.59
N LEU A 87 -10.61 -12.01 -3.07
CA LEU A 87 -10.00 -10.68 -3.02
C LEU A 87 -8.67 -10.69 -2.24
N LYS A 88 -8.59 -11.46 -1.15
CA LYS A 88 -7.34 -11.64 -0.38
C LYS A 88 -6.27 -12.43 -1.14
N ARG A 89 -6.67 -13.36 -2.01
CA ARG A 89 -5.74 -14.10 -2.87
C ARG A 89 -5.30 -13.26 -4.06
N LEU A 90 -6.21 -12.50 -4.66
CA LEU A 90 -5.92 -11.55 -5.74
C LEU A 90 -4.89 -10.51 -5.30
N ALA A 91 -5.08 -9.87 -4.14
CA ALA A 91 -4.12 -8.91 -3.58
C ALA A 91 -2.74 -9.51 -3.22
N LYS A 92 -2.62 -10.83 -3.12
CA LYS A 92 -1.34 -11.52 -2.95
C LYS A 92 -0.70 -11.91 -4.29
N SER A 93 -1.52 -12.11 -5.31
CA SER A 93 -1.09 -12.47 -6.65
C SER A 93 -0.54 -11.25 -7.39
N ASP A 94 -1.24 -10.12 -7.29
CA ASP A 94 -0.85 -8.86 -7.91
C ASP A 94 -0.63 -7.77 -6.83
N PRO A 95 0.59 -7.24 -6.68
CA PRO A 95 0.88 -6.21 -5.69
C PRO A 95 0.38 -4.81 -6.07
N MET A 96 -0.03 -4.58 -7.32
CA MET A 96 -0.59 -3.31 -7.81
C MET A 96 -2.08 -3.19 -7.52
N VAL A 97 -2.76 -4.30 -7.28
CA VAL A 97 -4.19 -4.33 -6.99
C VAL A 97 -4.42 -3.98 -5.53
N VAL A 98 -5.24 -2.97 -5.29
CA VAL A 98 -5.66 -2.59 -3.94
C VAL A 98 -7.12 -2.95 -3.77
N CYS A 99 -7.38 -3.91 -2.87
CA CYS A 99 -8.72 -4.30 -2.49
C CYS A 99 -9.10 -3.57 -1.20
N THR A 100 -10.16 -2.77 -1.25
CA THR A 100 -10.67 -2.02 -0.09
C THR A 100 -12.08 -2.47 0.23
N ILE A 101 -12.39 -2.56 1.53
CA ILE A 101 -13.73 -2.86 2.03
C ILE A 101 -14.21 -1.61 2.75
N GLU A 102 -15.30 -1.03 2.28
CA GLU A 102 -15.91 0.12 2.94
C GLU A 102 -16.77 -0.31 4.14
N GLU A 103 -17.04 0.63 5.05
CA GLU A 103 -17.95 0.43 6.18
C GLU A 103 -19.40 0.13 5.74
N SER A 104 -19.76 0.53 4.51
CA SER A 104 -21.02 0.21 3.84
C SER A 104 -21.19 -1.29 3.55
N GLY A 105 -20.09 -2.06 3.59
CA GLY A 105 -20.05 -3.46 3.18
C GLY A 105 -19.77 -3.66 1.69
N GLU A 106 -19.49 -2.59 0.95
CA GLU A 106 -19.08 -2.68 -0.45
C GLU A 106 -17.60 -3.04 -0.59
N HIS A 107 -17.29 -3.80 -1.65
CA HIS A 107 -15.92 -4.20 -1.97
C HIS A 107 -15.46 -3.47 -3.22
N PHE A 108 -14.33 -2.78 -3.11
CA PHE A 108 -13.71 -2.06 -4.21
C PHE A 108 -12.40 -2.73 -4.62
N ILE A 109 -12.20 -2.82 -5.93
CA ILE A 109 -10.94 -3.24 -6.53
C ILE A 109 -10.37 -2.04 -7.27
N ALA A 110 -9.17 -1.64 -6.89
CA ALA A 110 -8.40 -0.61 -7.57
C ALA A 110 -7.31 -1.23 -8.42
N GLY A 111 -7.18 -0.76 -9.66
CA GLY A 111 -6.14 -1.19 -10.59
C GLY A 111 -5.46 -0.02 -11.30
N ALA A 112 -4.29 -0.30 -11.85
CA ALA A 112 -3.49 0.66 -12.62
C ALA A 112 -4.20 1.20 -13.88
N GLY A 113 -5.14 0.45 -14.45
CA GLY A 113 -5.88 0.85 -15.65
C GLY A 113 -6.98 -0.15 -16.02
N GLU A 114 -7.70 0.14 -17.10
CA GLU A 114 -8.88 -0.63 -17.55
C GLU A 114 -8.54 -2.08 -17.91
N LEU A 115 -7.53 -2.29 -18.77
CA LEU A 115 -7.10 -3.64 -19.16
C LEU A 115 -6.63 -4.46 -17.96
N HIS A 116 -5.93 -3.83 -17.02
CA HIS A 116 -5.47 -4.49 -15.81
C HIS A 116 -6.66 -4.95 -14.96
N LEU A 117 -7.65 -4.08 -14.76
CA LEU A 117 -8.87 -4.45 -14.03
C LEU A 117 -9.65 -5.57 -14.71
N GLU A 118 -9.77 -5.56 -16.04
CA GLU A 118 -10.47 -6.62 -16.78
C GLU A 118 -9.84 -8.00 -16.53
N ILE A 119 -8.51 -8.08 -16.58
CA ILE A 119 -7.78 -9.32 -16.27
C ILE A 119 -7.98 -9.72 -14.80
N CYS A 120 -7.85 -8.77 -13.87
CA CYS A 120 -8.03 -9.06 -12.44
C CYS A 120 -9.44 -9.55 -12.11
N LEU A 121 -10.47 -8.99 -12.74
CA LEU A 121 -11.86 -9.41 -12.55
C LEU A 121 -12.10 -10.81 -13.11
N LYS A 122 -11.50 -11.12 -14.27
CA LYS A 122 -11.55 -12.46 -14.85
C LYS A 122 -10.87 -13.50 -13.95
N ASP A 123 -9.68 -13.20 -13.46
CA ASP A 123 -8.94 -14.10 -12.55
C ASP A 123 -9.70 -14.28 -11.22
N LEU A 124 -10.32 -13.20 -10.70
CA LEU A 124 -11.19 -13.27 -9.53
C LEU A 124 -12.36 -14.23 -9.74
N GLN A 125 -13.04 -14.12 -10.89
CA GLN A 125 -14.20 -14.93 -11.20
C GLN A 125 -13.82 -16.39 -11.48
N GLU A 126 -12.85 -16.64 -12.36
CA GLU A 126 -12.50 -17.99 -12.84
C GLU A 126 -11.67 -18.76 -11.81
N ASP A 127 -10.55 -18.18 -11.34
CA ASP A 127 -9.56 -18.92 -10.54
C ASP A 127 -9.84 -18.85 -9.03
N PHE A 128 -10.26 -17.68 -8.52
CA PHE A 128 -10.37 -17.48 -7.08
C PHE A 128 -11.77 -17.78 -6.53
N MET A 129 -12.83 -17.50 -7.28
CA MET A 129 -14.23 -17.76 -6.89
C MET A 129 -14.81 -19.04 -7.49
N GLY A 130 -14.10 -19.71 -8.40
CA GLY A 130 -14.51 -20.97 -9.02
C GLY A 130 -15.71 -20.84 -9.96
N GLY A 131 -15.78 -19.73 -10.70
CA GLY A 131 -16.83 -19.44 -11.67
C GLY A 131 -18.10 -18.81 -11.10
N ALA A 132 -18.10 -18.36 -9.84
CA ALA A 132 -19.27 -17.71 -9.24
C ALA A 132 -19.52 -16.34 -9.89
N GLU A 133 -20.78 -16.00 -10.15
CA GLU A 133 -21.14 -14.77 -10.85
C GLU A 133 -20.94 -13.53 -9.95
N ILE A 134 -20.14 -12.59 -10.46
CA ILE A 134 -19.90 -11.27 -9.85
C ILE A 134 -20.66 -10.19 -10.62
N ILE A 135 -21.13 -9.19 -9.89
CA ILE A 135 -21.69 -7.96 -10.43
C ILE A 135 -20.61 -6.89 -10.25
N GLN A 136 -20.24 -6.24 -11.35
CA GLN A 136 -19.28 -5.14 -11.36
C GLN A 136 -19.99 -3.84 -11.71
N SER A 137 -19.59 -2.75 -11.05
CA SER A 137 -20.00 -1.40 -11.43
C SER A 137 -19.19 -0.88 -12.62
N ASP A 138 -19.61 0.26 -13.17
CA ASP A 138 -18.78 1.01 -14.10
C ASP A 138 -17.47 1.45 -13.41
N PRO A 139 -16.34 1.49 -14.15
CA PRO A 139 -15.07 1.95 -13.61
C PRO A 139 -15.10 3.45 -13.33
N ILE A 140 -14.73 3.83 -12.12
CA ILE A 140 -14.65 5.21 -11.65
C ILE A 140 -13.19 5.54 -11.33
N VAL A 141 -12.77 6.77 -11.63
CA VAL A 141 -11.44 7.26 -11.26
C VAL A 141 -11.47 7.93 -9.89
N SER A 142 -10.43 7.74 -9.10
CA SER A 142 -10.26 8.47 -7.84
C SER A 142 -10.00 9.96 -8.13
N PHE A 143 -10.75 10.81 -7.44
CA PHE A 143 -10.53 12.26 -7.47
C PHE A 143 -9.61 12.66 -6.32
N CYS A 144 -8.67 13.55 -6.61
CA CYS A 144 -7.87 14.23 -5.59
C CYS A 144 -8.34 15.68 -5.44
N GLU A 145 -8.31 16.18 -4.22
CA GLU A 145 -8.66 17.57 -3.91
C GLU A 145 -7.40 18.43 -3.87
N THR A 146 -7.50 19.66 -4.38
CA THR A 146 -6.43 20.67 -4.29
C THR A 146 -7.03 22.05 -3.99
N VAL A 147 -6.19 22.94 -3.46
CA VAL A 147 -6.54 24.33 -3.17
C VAL A 147 -5.86 25.26 -4.16
N LEU A 148 -6.63 26.16 -4.77
CA LEU A 148 -6.12 27.11 -5.78
C LEU A 148 -5.69 28.44 -5.16
N GLU A 149 -6.33 28.86 -4.07
CA GLU A 149 -6.10 30.15 -3.43
C GLU A 149 -5.94 30.00 -1.92
N LYS A 150 -5.30 31.01 -1.33
CA LYS A 150 -5.14 31.12 0.12
C LYS A 150 -6.51 31.25 0.79
N SER A 151 -6.70 30.56 1.91
CA SER A 151 -7.96 30.63 2.67
C SER A 151 -8.26 32.06 3.09
N PHE A 152 -9.52 32.50 2.93
CA PHE A 152 -9.93 33.87 3.29
C PHE A 152 -9.76 34.19 4.78
N ARG A 153 -9.88 33.20 5.66
CA ARG A 153 -9.74 33.35 7.11
C ARG A 153 -9.02 32.17 7.72
N THR A 154 -8.19 32.44 8.71
CA THR A 154 -7.63 31.41 9.59
C THR A 154 -8.76 30.76 10.38
N VAL A 155 -8.91 29.45 10.23
CA VAL A 155 -9.94 28.66 10.91
C VAL A 155 -9.37 28.12 12.22
N MET A 156 -10.21 28.12 13.27
CA MET A 156 -9.84 27.63 14.59
C MET A 156 -10.66 26.40 14.95
N SER A 157 -9.97 25.32 15.32
CA SER A 157 -10.56 24.09 15.85
C SER A 157 -10.16 23.90 17.31
N LYS A 158 -11.06 23.35 18.13
CA LYS A 158 -10.80 23.07 19.54
C LYS A 158 -10.84 21.56 19.77
N SER A 159 -9.93 21.06 20.60
CA SER A 159 -10.01 19.69 21.09
C SER A 159 -11.30 19.47 21.91
N PRO A 160 -11.81 18.23 22.00
CA PRO A 160 -13.00 17.92 22.80
C PRO A 160 -12.88 18.34 24.28
N ASN A 161 -11.67 18.25 24.84
CA ASN A 161 -11.35 18.70 26.20
C ASN A 161 -11.18 20.24 26.34
N LYS A 162 -11.33 21.00 25.25
CA LYS A 162 -11.22 22.48 25.18
C LYS A 162 -9.87 23.08 25.59
N HIS A 163 -8.85 22.28 25.88
CA HIS A 163 -7.54 22.77 26.29
C HIS A 163 -6.65 23.18 25.11
N ASN A 164 -6.81 22.52 23.96
CA ASN A 164 -6.01 22.79 22.78
C ASN A 164 -6.86 23.53 21.73
N ARG A 165 -6.24 24.53 21.11
CA ARG A 165 -6.81 25.26 19.97
C ARG A 165 -5.80 25.22 18.84
N LEU A 166 -6.23 24.72 17.69
CA LEU A 166 -5.44 24.68 16.46
C LEU A 166 -5.94 25.76 15.53
N TYR A 167 -5.02 26.56 15.00
CA TYR A 167 -5.28 27.57 13.99
C TYR A 167 -4.62 27.10 12.71
N MET A 168 -5.38 26.99 11.62
CA MET A 168 -4.88 26.53 10.34
C MET A 168 -5.39 27.43 9.22
N GLU A 169 -4.56 27.54 8.19
CA GLU A 169 -4.81 28.27 6.96
C GLU A 169 -4.26 27.42 5.82
N ALA A 170 -5.05 27.27 4.76
CA ALA A 170 -4.67 26.50 3.58
C ALA A 170 -4.14 27.47 2.52
N ARG A 171 -3.09 27.06 1.81
CA ARG A 171 -2.54 27.75 0.64
C ARG A 171 -2.19 26.72 -0.43
N PRO A 172 -2.25 27.08 -1.73
CA PRO A 172 -1.67 26.26 -2.78
C PRO A 172 -0.20 25.97 -2.48
N MET A 173 0.27 24.78 -2.85
CA MET A 173 1.69 24.48 -2.87
C MET A 173 2.35 25.14 -4.09
N GLU A 174 3.65 25.41 -4.00
CA GLU A 174 4.39 25.93 -5.14
C GLU A 174 4.55 24.86 -6.23
N ASP A 175 4.57 25.28 -7.48
CA ASP A 175 4.70 24.39 -8.64
C ASP A 175 5.97 23.53 -8.53
N GLY A 176 5.83 22.22 -8.77
CA GLY A 176 6.96 21.28 -8.71
C GLY A 176 7.28 20.73 -7.31
N LEU A 177 6.72 21.31 -6.24
CA LEU A 177 6.99 20.85 -4.87
C LEU A 177 6.34 19.49 -4.59
N ALA A 178 5.12 19.27 -5.09
CA ALA A 178 4.42 18.00 -4.94
C ALA A 178 5.19 16.86 -5.59
N GLU A 179 5.66 17.06 -6.83
CA GLU A 179 6.46 16.09 -7.58
C GLU A 179 7.81 15.82 -6.88
N ALA A 180 8.44 16.85 -6.32
CA ALA A 180 9.68 16.69 -5.55
C ALA A 180 9.49 15.84 -4.28
N ILE A 181 8.33 15.95 -3.63
CA ILE A 181 7.97 15.14 -2.48
C ILE A 181 7.72 13.68 -2.90
N ASP A 182 6.99 13.47 -4.00
CA ASP A 182 6.67 12.13 -4.52
C ASP A 182 7.92 11.36 -4.97
N GLU A 183 8.87 12.04 -5.62
CA GLU A 183 10.18 11.48 -5.96
C GLU A 183 11.04 11.19 -4.73
N GLY A 184 10.72 11.81 -3.59
CA GLY A 184 11.46 11.66 -2.34
C GLY A 184 12.72 12.53 -2.26
N ARG A 185 12.79 13.64 -3.02
CA ARG A 185 13.83 14.66 -2.86
C ARG A 185 13.64 15.47 -1.57
N VAL A 186 12.40 15.62 -1.13
CA VAL A 186 12.03 16.33 0.10
C VAL A 186 11.14 15.46 0.96
N GLY A 187 11.65 15.03 2.12
CA GLY A 187 10.95 14.18 3.06
C GLY A 187 10.99 14.67 4.51
N PRO A 188 10.09 14.18 5.36
CA PRO A 188 10.06 14.53 6.79
C PRO A 188 11.27 13.98 7.55
N ARG A 189 11.89 12.90 7.05
CA ARG A 189 13.06 12.25 7.66
C ARG A 189 14.40 12.89 7.30
N ASP A 190 14.43 13.78 6.32
CA ASP A 190 15.67 14.43 5.89
C ASP A 190 16.14 15.44 6.95
N ASP A 191 17.45 15.72 6.93
CA ASP A 191 18.03 16.72 7.83
C ASP A 191 17.32 18.07 7.65
N PRO A 192 16.83 18.70 8.73
CA PRO A 192 16.06 19.94 8.64
C PRO A 192 16.80 21.06 7.91
N LYS A 193 18.14 21.15 8.01
CA LYS A 193 18.91 22.20 7.33
C LYS A 193 18.95 21.98 5.83
N ASN A 194 19.14 20.73 5.40
CA ASN A 194 19.15 20.38 3.99
C ASN A 194 17.76 20.58 3.37
N ARG A 195 16.70 20.17 4.07
CA ARG A 195 15.32 20.41 3.65
C ARG A 195 15.01 21.90 3.55
N ALA A 196 15.38 22.70 4.56
CA ALA A 196 15.17 24.14 4.56
C ALA A 196 15.90 24.84 3.40
N LYS A 197 17.10 24.36 3.07
CA LYS A 197 17.88 24.86 1.94
C LYS A 197 17.16 24.59 0.61
N ILE A 198 16.71 23.36 0.37
CA ILE A 198 15.97 22.99 -0.85
C ILE A 198 14.68 23.81 -0.97
N LEU A 199 13.90 23.91 0.12
CA LEU A 199 12.65 24.67 0.13
C LEU A 199 12.86 26.16 -0.15
N SER A 200 13.94 26.75 0.36
CA SER A 200 14.22 28.18 0.16
C SER A 200 14.88 28.50 -1.18
N GLU A 201 15.81 27.68 -1.66
CA GLU A 201 16.56 27.93 -2.90
C GLU A 201 15.78 27.53 -4.15
N GLU A 202 15.05 26.41 -4.13
CA GLU A 202 14.32 25.88 -5.28
C GLU A 202 12.86 26.33 -5.33
N PHE A 203 12.19 26.40 -4.16
CA PHE A 203 10.76 26.68 -4.08
C PHE A 203 10.43 28.07 -3.47
N GLY A 204 11.45 28.89 -3.19
CA GLY A 204 11.26 30.28 -2.75
C GLY A 204 10.63 30.44 -1.36
N TRP A 205 10.65 29.41 -0.51
CA TRP A 205 10.13 29.53 0.85
C TRP A 205 10.99 30.46 1.71
N ASP A 206 10.32 31.19 2.61
CA ASP A 206 11.02 31.99 3.60
C ASP A 206 11.90 31.10 4.50
N LYS A 207 13.13 31.54 4.75
CA LYS A 207 14.14 30.78 5.52
C LYS A 207 13.70 30.53 6.96
N ASP A 208 12.83 31.35 7.50
CA ASP A 208 12.27 31.14 8.84
C ASP A 208 11.05 30.22 8.85
N LEU A 209 10.34 30.10 7.72
CA LEU A 209 9.25 29.13 7.54
C LEU A 209 9.74 27.74 7.10
N ALA A 210 10.95 27.64 6.56
CA ALA A 210 11.52 26.42 5.99
C ALA A 210 12.30 25.54 6.99
N LYS A 211 12.56 26.02 8.21
CA LYS A 211 13.34 25.31 9.25
C LYS A 211 12.59 24.12 9.88
#